data_AF-A0A150X934-F1
#
_entry.id   AF-A0A150X934-F1
#
_cell.length_a   1.000
_cell.length_b   1.000
_cell.length_c   1.000
_cell.angle_alpha   90.00
_cell.angle_beta   90.00
_cell.angle_gamma   90.00
#
_symmetry.space_group_name_H-M   'P 1'
#
loop_
_entity.id
_entity.type
_entity.pdbx_description
1 polymer ?
#
loop_
_entity_poly.entity_id
_entity_poly.type
_entity_poly.pdbx_seq_one_letter_code
_entity_poly.pdbx_strand_id
1 'polypeptide(L)'
;MYFTQFQKNKPVCKTEPVNLVEEHFIHISMCKCCKRIGLHYTNLLCSFRILGFKSFASSIIRTNFNYNAVYFPDQTNRIIISTCHQDIQFCFTEPEFYDFQHAMNEALLMLEVHIAIQEP
;
A
#
# COMPACT_ATOMS: atom_id res chain seq x y z
N MET A 1 27.40 -4.74 -8.38
CA MET A 1 27.46 -3.96 -7.13
C MET A 1 26.41 -4.52 -6.17
N TYR A 2 26.86 -4.90 -4.97
CA TYR A 2 26.16 -5.40 -3.78
C TYR A 2 24.67 -5.81 -3.85
N PHE A 3 24.40 -7.08 -4.20
CA PHE A 3 23.19 -7.80 -3.76
C PHE A 3 23.57 -8.86 -2.73
N THR A 4 24.12 -8.45 -1.59
CA THR A 4 24.35 -9.38 -0.47
C THR A 4 24.11 -8.67 0.85
N GLN A 5 22.84 -8.68 1.28
CA GLN A 5 22.43 -8.80 2.67
C GLN A 5 20.96 -9.24 2.68
N PHE A 6 20.70 -10.50 2.33
CA PHE A 6 19.51 -11.17 2.84
C PHE A 6 19.56 -11.02 4.35
N GLN A 7 18.54 -10.38 4.95
CA GLN A 7 18.44 -10.15 6.38
C GLN A 7 18.40 -11.49 7.12
N LYS A 8 19.58 -12.06 7.37
CA LYS A 8 19.73 -13.25 8.21
C LYS A 8 19.24 -12.85 9.60
N ASN A 9 18.19 -13.52 10.05
CA ASN A 9 17.67 -13.52 11.43
C ASN A 9 16.78 -12.34 11.85
N LYS A 10 15.77 -11.97 11.05
CA LYS A 10 14.60 -11.31 11.65
C LYS A 10 13.57 -12.37 12.06
N PRO A 11 13.17 -12.47 13.34
CA PRO A 11 12.17 -13.43 13.76
C PRO A 11 10.85 -13.15 13.04
N VAL A 12 10.28 -14.21 12.45
CA VAL A 12 8.96 -14.16 11.80
C VAL A 12 7.91 -13.93 12.89
N CYS A 13 7.09 -12.89 12.74
CA CYS A 13 5.96 -12.66 13.63
C CYS A 13 4.98 -13.84 13.48
N LYS A 14 4.67 -14.52 14.58
CA LYS A 14 3.71 -15.65 14.60
C LYS A 14 2.26 -15.23 14.77
N THR A 15 2.00 -13.93 14.91
CA THR A 15 0.66 -13.38 15.11
C THR A 15 -0.07 -13.27 13.79
N GLU A 16 -1.33 -13.71 13.76
CA GLU A 16 -2.24 -13.40 12.67
C GLU A 16 -2.37 -11.88 12.48
N PRO A 17 -2.18 -11.36 11.27
CA PRO A 17 -2.32 -9.95 11.00
C PRO A 17 -3.79 -9.53 11.10
N VAL A 18 -4.00 -8.25 11.39
CA VAL A 18 -5.32 -7.61 11.29
C VAL A 18 -5.57 -7.27 9.83
N ASN A 19 -6.69 -7.71 9.27
CA ASN A 19 -7.14 -7.24 7.97
C ASN A 19 -7.68 -5.81 8.10
N LEU A 20 -7.15 -4.91 7.27
CA LEU A 20 -7.61 -3.53 7.16
C LEU A 20 -8.50 -3.36 5.93
N VAL A 21 -8.19 -4.05 4.83
CA VAL A 21 -8.97 -4.12 3.59
C VAL A 21 -8.78 -5.49 2.96
N GLU A 22 -9.85 -6.07 2.43
CA GLU A 22 -9.83 -7.36 1.74
C GLU A 22 -10.73 -7.31 0.50
N GLU A 23 -10.11 -7.08 -0.64
CA GLU A 23 -10.75 -6.98 -1.95
C GLU A 23 -10.06 -7.92 -2.95
N HIS A 24 -10.71 -8.20 -4.07
CA HIS A 24 -10.20 -9.16 -5.05
C HIS A 24 -8.83 -8.79 -5.67
N PHE A 25 -8.51 -7.50 -5.79
CA PHE A 25 -7.24 -7.01 -6.36
C PHE A 25 -6.23 -6.54 -5.31
N ILE A 26 -6.69 -6.21 -4.10
CA ILE A 26 -5.86 -5.63 -3.04
C ILE A 26 -6.19 -6.21 -1.67
N HIS A 27 -5.16 -6.51 -0.90
CA HIS A 27 -5.26 -6.90 0.50
C HIS A 27 -4.32 -6.04 1.33
N ILE A 28 -4.84 -5.39 2.36
CA ILE A 28 -4.06 -4.54 3.25
C ILE A 28 -4.22 -5.07 4.67
N SER A 29 -3.10 -5.34 5.32
CA SER A 29 -3.10 -5.93 6.66
C SER A 29 -2.01 -5.35 7.55
N MET A 30 -2.23 -5.38 8.87
CA MET A 30 -1.28 -4.92 9.88
C MET A 30 -0.85 -6.06 10.79
N CYS A 31 0.45 -6.28 10.91
CA CYS A 31 0.99 -7.23 11.88
C CYS A 31 0.80 -6.72 13.32
N LYS A 32 0.14 -7.49 14.19
CA LYS A 32 -0.08 -7.10 15.60
C LYS A 32 1.22 -6.97 16.40
N CYS A 33 2.23 -7.80 16.09
CA CYS A 33 3.51 -7.83 16.79
C CYS A 33 4.45 -6.67 16.41
N CYS A 34 4.76 -6.52 15.11
CA CYS A 34 5.73 -5.52 14.67
C CYS A 34 5.11 -4.24 14.07
N LYS A 35 3.77 -4.15 14.04
CA LYS A 35 2.99 -3.02 13.52
C LYS A 35 3.32 -2.63 12.08
N ARG A 36 3.97 -3.51 11.32
CA ARG A 36 4.18 -3.31 9.88
C ARG A 36 2.88 -3.52 9.14
N ILE A 37 2.68 -2.70 8.12
CA ILE A 37 1.52 -2.78 7.23
C ILE A 37 2.00 -3.44 5.93
N GLY A 38 1.32 -4.50 5.52
CA GLY A 38 1.48 -5.12 4.22
C GLY A 38 0.39 -4.61 3.29
N LEU A 39 0.79 -4.15 2.10
CA LEU A 39 -0.09 -3.85 0.98
C LEU A 39 0.24 -4.85 -0.11
N HIS A 40 -0.65 -5.80 -0.33
CA HIS A 40 -0.60 -6.74 -1.41
C HIS A 40 -1.52 -6.25 -2.53
N TYR A 41 -0.98 -5.98 -3.70
CA TYR A 41 -1.74 -5.63 -4.89
C TYR A 41 -1.29 -6.57 -6.01
N THR A 42 -2.21 -7.38 -6.52
CA THR A 42 -1.94 -8.45 -7.51
C THR A 42 -0.78 -9.37 -7.13
N ASN A 43 0.43 -9.14 -7.66
CA ASN A 43 1.65 -9.92 -7.39
C ASN A 43 2.72 -9.14 -6.62
N LEU A 44 2.41 -7.90 -6.21
CA LEU A 44 3.32 -7.00 -5.52
C LEU A 44 2.95 -6.95 -4.03
N LEU A 45 3.95 -7.15 -3.17
CA LEU A 45 3.83 -6.95 -1.73
C LEU A 45 4.75 -5.81 -1.29
N CYS A 46 4.15 -4.68 -0.93
CA CYS A 46 4.85 -3.57 -0.31
C CYS A 46 4.68 -3.64 1.21
N SER A 47 5.73 -3.31 1.96
CA SER A 47 5.66 -3.30 3.42
C SER A 47 6.14 -1.98 4.01
N PHE A 48 5.29 -1.40 4.86
CA PHE A 48 5.46 -0.07 5.42
C PHE A 48 5.58 -0.12 6.96
N ARG A 49 6.20 0.91 7.53
CA ARG A 49 5.89 1.34 8.91
C ARG A 49 4.60 2.16 8.88
N ILE A 50 3.86 2.22 10.00
CA ILE A 50 2.59 2.97 10.12
C ILE A 50 2.68 4.38 9.51
N LEU A 51 3.68 5.18 9.93
CA LEU A 51 3.81 6.55 9.45
C LEU A 51 4.03 6.61 7.93
N GLY A 52 4.87 5.72 7.39
CA GLY A 52 5.13 5.64 5.95
C GLY A 52 3.89 5.24 5.16
N PHE A 53 3.09 4.30 5.69
CA PHE A 53 1.81 3.95 5.08
C PHE A 53 0.82 5.12 5.11
N LYS A 54 0.70 5.82 6.25
CA LYS A 54 -0.18 7.00 6.36
C LYS A 54 0.18 8.06 5.33
N SER A 55 1.47 8.41 5.22
CA SER A 55 1.93 9.38 4.22
C SER A 55 1.70 8.93 2.79
N PHE A 56 1.92 7.63 2.49
CA PHE A 56 1.64 7.06 1.18
C PHE A 56 0.15 7.15 0.85
N ALA A 57 -0.72 6.54 1.67
CA ALA A 57 -2.16 6.50 1.46
C ALA A 57 -2.78 7.90 1.35
N SER A 58 -2.40 8.85 2.23
CA SER A 58 -2.88 10.23 2.14
C SER A 58 -2.45 10.94 0.85
N SER A 59 -1.28 10.60 0.30
CA SER A 59 -0.83 11.15 -0.99
C SER A 59 -1.67 10.60 -2.14
N ILE A 60 -2.00 9.31 -2.12
CA ILE A 60 -2.90 8.69 -3.10
C ILE A 60 -4.29 9.32 -3.03
N ILE A 61 -4.86 9.46 -1.84
CA ILE A 61 -6.21 10.02 -1.63
C ILE A 61 -6.33 11.46 -2.14
N ARG A 62 -5.27 12.28 -2.06
CA ARG A 62 -5.27 13.64 -2.60
C ARG A 62 -4.96 13.71 -4.09
N THR A 63 -4.48 12.63 -4.69
CA THR A 63 -4.08 12.62 -6.09
C THR A 63 -5.34 12.57 -6.96
N ASN A 64 -5.35 13.42 -7.98
CA ASN A 64 -6.43 13.48 -8.97
C ASN A 64 -5.93 12.89 -10.29
N PHE A 65 -6.64 11.89 -10.81
CA PHE A 65 -6.23 11.19 -12.03
C PHE A 65 -6.11 12.14 -13.22
N ASN A 66 -7.12 12.97 -13.48
CA ASN A 66 -7.18 13.84 -14.65
C ASN A 66 -6.03 14.85 -14.76
N TYR A 67 -5.46 15.27 -13.62
CA TYR A 67 -4.33 16.20 -13.60
C TYR A 67 -2.95 15.53 -13.61
N ASN A 68 -2.86 14.22 -13.31
CA ASN A 68 -1.60 13.52 -13.10
C ASN A 68 -1.40 12.32 -14.05
N ALA A 69 -2.41 11.97 -14.85
CA ALA A 69 -2.31 10.91 -15.83
C ALA A 69 -1.45 11.34 -17.02
N VAL A 70 -0.77 10.36 -17.61
CA VAL A 70 -0.01 10.49 -18.84
C VAL A 70 -0.58 9.56 -19.90
N TYR A 71 -0.47 9.97 -21.16
CA TYR A 71 -0.97 9.19 -22.29
C TYR A 71 0.05 8.12 -22.69
N PHE A 72 -0.34 6.85 -22.65
CA PHE A 72 0.52 5.73 -23.03
C PHE A 72 0.40 5.39 -24.53
N PRO A 73 1.40 4.70 -25.11
CA PRO A 73 1.38 4.29 -26.53
C PRO A 73 0.21 3.37 -26.91
N ASP A 74 -0.43 2.71 -25.93
CA ASP A 74 -1.62 1.89 -26.09
C ASP A 74 -2.92 2.70 -26.18
N GLN A 75 -2.81 4.03 -26.32
CA GLN A 75 -3.91 4.98 -26.40
C GLN A 75 -4.75 5.09 -25.11
N THR A 76 -4.22 4.61 -23.98
CA THR A 76 -4.90 4.66 -22.68
C THR A 76 -4.21 5.67 -21.77
N ASN A 77 -5.00 6.48 -21.06
CA ASN A 77 -4.48 7.33 -19.98
C ASN A 77 -4.14 6.46 -18.77
N ARG A 78 -2.96 6.67 -18.21
CA ARG A 78 -2.51 5.95 -17.01
C ARG A 78 -1.84 6.89 -16.03
N ILE A 79 -1.99 6.62 -14.75
CA ILE A 79 -1.25 7.31 -13.69
C ILE A 79 -0.11 6.43 -13.19
N ILE A 80 1.05 7.05 -12.96
CA ILE A 80 2.24 6.37 -12.43
C ILE A 80 2.42 6.79 -10.97
N ILE A 81 2.39 5.82 -10.06
CA ILE A 81 2.49 6.05 -8.62
C ILE A 81 3.78 5.39 -8.11
N SER A 82 4.69 6.19 -7.57
CA SER A 82 5.90 5.67 -6.92
C SER A 82 5.58 4.94 -5.63
N THR A 83 6.16 3.76 -5.44
CA THR A 83 6.03 3.00 -4.18
C THR A 83 7.08 3.42 -3.15
N CYS A 84 7.14 2.73 -2.00
CA CYS A 84 8.23 2.91 -1.03
C CYS A 84 9.59 2.39 -1.52
N HIS A 85 9.67 1.78 -2.70
CA HIS A 85 10.90 1.33 -3.33
C HIS A 85 11.14 2.11 -4.62
N GLN A 86 12.36 2.63 -4.82
CA GLN A 86 12.68 3.53 -5.94
C GLN A 86 12.47 2.86 -7.31
N ASP A 87 12.73 1.55 -7.39
CA ASP A 87 12.63 0.80 -8.64
C ASP A 87 11.25 0.20 -8.92
N ILE A 88 10.25 0.44 -8.04
CA ILE A 88 8.91 -0.12 -8.20
C ILE A 88 7.89 1.00 -8.25
N GLN A 89 7.10 1.03 -9.32
CA GLN A 89 6.00 1.96 -9.51
C GLN A 89 4.75 1.19 -9.89
N PHE A 90 3.60 1.66 -9.43
CA PHE A 90 2.32 1.22 -9.95
C PHE A 90 1.96 2.01 -11.21
N CYS A 91 1.30 1.34 -12.14
CA CYS A 91 0.79 1.94 -13.35
C CYS A 91 -0.68 1.55 -13.49
N PHE A 92 -1.57 2.52 -13.30
CA PHE A 92 -3.01 2.27 -13.23
C PHE A 92 -3.75 2.99 -14.33
N THR A 93 -4.74 2.32 -14.91
CA THR A 93 -5.85 2.96 -15.62
C THR A 93 -6.70 3.77 -14.65
N GLU A 94 -7.62 4.57 -15.16
CA GLU A 94 -8.51 5.39 -14.32
C GLU A 94 -9.35 4.56 -13.34
N PRO A 95 -10.05 3.47 -13.75
CA PRO A 95 -10.81 2.66 -12.82
C PRO A 95 -9.92 2.02 -11.74
N GLU A 96 -8.79 1.44 -12.14
CA GLU A 96 -7.83 0.82 -11.22
C GLU A 96 -7.30 1.82 -10.19
N PHE A 97 -7.07 3.07 -10.58
CA PHE A 97 -6.62 4.10 -9.67
C PHE A 97 -7.69 4.48 -8.65
N TYR A 98 -8.96 4.63 -9.06
CA TYR A 98 -10.03 4.96 -8.13
C TYR A 98 -10.34 3.80 -7.16
N ASP A 99 -10.30 2.56 -7.64
CA ASP A 99 -10.42 1.37 -6.80
C ASP A 99 -9.27 1.32 -5.77
N PHE A 100 -8.04 1.59 -6.21
CA PHE A 100 -6.88 1.68 -5.32
C PHE A 100 -7.01 2.83 -4.32
N GLN A 101 -7.49 4.00 -4.74
CA GLN A 101 -7.71 5.18 -3.90
C GLN A 101 -8.78 4.92 -2.84
N HIS A 102 -9.87 4.23 -3.20
CA HIS A 102 -10.92 3.81 -2.27
C HIS A 102 -10.35 2.88 -1.20
N ALA A 103 -9.61 1.84 -1.60
CA ALA A 103 -8.95 0.92 -0.67
C ALA A 103 -7.94 1.62 0.25
N MET A 104 -7.19 2.62 -0.24
CA MET A 104 -6.30 3.42 0.61
C MET A 104 -7.07 4.20 1.69
N ASN A 105 -8.23 4.75 1.34
CA ASN A 105 -9.07 5.50 2.27
C ASN A 105 -9.67 4.58 3.36
N GLU A 106 -10.21 3.44 2.96
CA GLU A 106 -10.74 2.44 3.89
C GLU A 106 -9.64 1.92 4.84
N ALA A 107 -8.46 1.59 4.31
CA ALA A 107 -7.35 1.10 5.12
C ALA A 107 -6.89 2.13 6.17
N LEU A 108 -6.89 3.43 5.84
CA LEU A 108 -6.58 4.47 6.81
C LEU A 108 -7.59 4.53 7.94
N LEU A 109 -8.89 4.48 7.59
CA LEU A 109 -9.96 4.48 8.59
C LEU A 109 -9.85 3.26 9.51
N MET A 110 -9.69 2.06 8.93
CA MET A 110 -9.58 0.83 9.70
C MET A 110 -8.30 0.78 10.55
N LEU A 111 -7.21 1.36 10.07
CA LEU A 111 -5.97 1.49 10.85
C LEU A 111 -6.19 2.37 12.10
N GLU A 112 -6.91 3.48 11.97
CA GLU A 112 -7.22 4.37 13.09
C GLU A 112 -8.13 3.70 14.11
N VAL A 113 -9.17 3.00 13.66
CA VAL A 113 -10.04 2.18 14.54
C VAL A 113 -9.21 1.17 15.34
N HIS A 114 -8.32 0.44 14.69
CA HIS A 114 -7.51 -0.58 15.36
C HIS A 114 -6.45 0.00 16.30
N ILE A 115 -5.93 1.20 16.02
CA ILE A 115 -5.02 1.89 16.95
C ILE A 115 -5.81 2.35 18.17
N ALA A 116 -6.98 2.98 17.99
CA ALA A 116 -7.81 3.49 19.07
C ALA A 116 -8.33 2.38 20.01
N ILE A 117 -8.73 1.22 19.46
CA ILE A 117 -9.18 0.06 20.26
C ILE A 117 -8.03 -0.62 21.02
N GLN A 118 -6.77 -0.39 20.61
CA GLN A 118 -5.58 -0.97 21.24
C GLN A 118 -4.92 -0.04 22.28
N GLU A 119 -5.46 1.16 22.51
CA GLU A 119 -5.04 2.02 23.62
C GLU A 119 -5.77 1.59 24.91
N PRO A 120 -5.04 1.25 26.00
CA PRO A 120 -5.64 1.05 27.32
C PRO A 120 -6.10 2.36 27.97
#